data_AF-A0A432F9B1-F1
#
_entry.id   AF-A0A432F9B1-F1
#
_cell.length_a   1.000
_cell.length_b   1.000
_cell.length_c   1.000
_cell.angle_alpha   90.00
_cell.angle_beta   90.00
_cell.angle_gamma   90.00
#
_symmetry.space_group_name_H-M   'P 1'
#
loop_
_entity.id
_entity.type
_entity.pdbx_description
1 polymer ?
#
loop_
_entity_poly.entity_id
_entity_poly.type
_entity_poly.pdbx_seq_one_letter_code
_entity_poly.pdbx_strand_id
1 'polypeptide(L)'
;MKHYENTPMRMRAKAAPVVKTEVPLRAWCSLDKTREQALPIDDSDNGCDCQPRCPTGAGRMDLRQIAAIKMADEDAVTDSPEAYYLMKQRGITNVIILGVHANMCVLGRPFSIRQMVYQGQNVALVRDLTDTMYNPRSKPFVPHTRGTELVVEHIERHWCPTLTSTDILGGETFQFSDVKIEKDFREPSTSSANTEPRLLKN
;
A
#
# COMPACT_ATOMS: atom_id res chain seq x y z
N MET A 1 11.13 -14.30 5.46
CA MET A 1 12.50 -13.77 5.65
C MET A 1 13.64 -14.74 5.36
N LYS A 2 13.51 -16.06 5.63
CA LYS A 2 14.59 -17.04 5.43
C LYS A 2 15.31 -16.97 4.07
N HIS A 3 14.56 -16.79 2.98
CA HIS A 3 15.11 -16.67 1.62
C HIS A 3 16.05 -15.47 1.42
N TYR A 4 15.98 -14.46 2.28
CA TYR A 4 16.72 -13.21 2.16
C TYR A 4 17.83 -13.07 3.21
N GLU A 5 17.97 -14.01 4.16
CA GLU A 5 18.83 -13.84 5.35
C GLU A 5 20.26 -13.41 5.06
N ASN A 6 20.84 -13.92 3.96
CA ASN A 6 22.23 -13.69 3.57
C ASN A 6 22.36 -12.69 2.40
N THR A 7 21.30 -11.97 2.05
CA THR A 7 21.34 -10.97 0.98
C THR A 7 21.85 -9.61 1.51
N PRO A 8 22.56 -8.82 0.69
CA PRO A 8 22.93 -7.45 1.04
C PRO A 8 21.72 -6.60 1.44
N MET A 9 20.58 -6.77 0.77
CA MET A 9 19.34 -6.04 1.04
C MET A 9 18.77 -6.34 2.44
N ARG A 10 18.84 -7.59 2.91
CA ARG A 10 18.44 -7.93 4.27
C ARG A 10 19.41 -7.38 5.30
N MET A 11 20.71 -7.55 5.06
CA MET A 11 21.77 -7.07 5.96
C MET A 11 21.66 -5.56 6.15
N ARG A 12 21.37 -4.82 5.08
CA ARG A 12 21.12 -3.38 5.11
C ARG A 12 19.96 -3.00 6.02
N ALA A 13 18.83 -3.69 5.94
CA ALA A 13 17.71 -3.45 6.84
C ALA A 13 18.07 -3.73 8.31
N LYS A 14 18.80 -4.82 8.60
CA LYS A 14 19.26 -5.15 9.98
C LYS A 14 20.23 -4.12 10.55
N ALA A 15 21.06 -3.53 9.69
CA ALA A 15 22.08 -2.57 10.09
C ALA A 15 21.51 -1.19 10.44
N ALA A 16 20.23 -0.93 10.13
CA ALA A 16 19.59 0.32 10.47
C ALA A 16 19.51 0.49 12.00
N PRO A 17 20.07 1.56 12.57
CA PRO A 17 20.03 1.77 14.02
C PRO A 17 18.60 2.02 14.47
N VAL A 18 18.21 1.42 15.60
CA VAL A 18 16.87 1.58 16.18
C VAL A 18 16.61 3.06 16.46
N VAL A 19 15.49 3.57 15.95
CA VAL A 19 15.05 4.94 16.18
C VAL A 19 13.99 4.95 17.27
N LYS A 20 14.21 5.74 18.32
CA LYS A 20 13.20 6.00 19.34
C LYS A 20 12.10 6.88 18.73
N THR A 21 10.85 6.44 18.85
CA THR A 21 9.68 7.16 18.33
C THR A 21 8.80 7.63 19.48
N GLU A 22 8.16 8.78 19.33
CA GLU A 22 7.18 9.29 20.30
C GLU A 22 5.91 8.43 20.24
N VAL A 23 5.41 8.17 19.03
CA VAL A 23 4.36 7.18 18.81
C VAL A 23 5.02 5.80 18.65
N PRO A 24 4.66 4.79 19.46
CA PRO A 24 5.26 3.45 19.32
C PRO A 24 5.00 2.84 17.94
N LEU A 25 6.01 2.20 17.36
CA LEU A 25 5.86 1.37 16.16
C LEU A 25 5.17 0.06 16.56
N ARG A 26 3.94 -0.14 16.08
CA ARG A 26 3.14 -1.34 16.37
C ARG A 26 3.50 -2.44 15.37
N ALA A 27 3.54 -3.69 15.83
CA ALA A 27 3.70 -4.85 14.95
C ALA A 27 2.55 -4.95 13.91
N TRP A 28 1.38 -4.40 14.24
CA TRP A 28 0.24 -4.27 13.35
C TRP A 28 -0.64 -3.07 13.74
N CYS A 29 -1.07 -2.31 12.75
CA CYS A 29 -2.04 -1.22 12.85
C CYS A 29 -3.41 -1.67 12.32
N SER A 30 -4.27 -2.12 13.22
CA SER A 30 -5.67 -2.41 12.92
C SER A 30 -6.46 -1.14 12.61
N LEU A 31 -7.71 -1.32 12.17
CA LEU A 31 -8.65 -0.25 11.85
C LEU A 31 -8.76 0.79 12.98
N ASP A 32 -8.60 2.06 12.63
CA ASP A 32 -8.66 3.18 13.56
C ASP A 32 -10.02 3.88 13.49
N LYS A 33 -10.92 3.48 14.39
CA LYS A 33 -12.30 4.01 14.45
C LYS A 33 -12.38 5.51 14.71
N THR A 34 -11.29 6.15 15.14
CA THR A 34 -11.26 7.60 15.36
C THR A 34 -10.93 8.39 14.08
N ARG A 35 -10.38 7.73 13.05
CA ARG A 35 -9.91 8.36 11.82
C ARG A 35 -10.57 7.82 10.55
N GLU A 36 -10.92 6.54 10.54
CA GLU A 36 -11.52 5.87 9.39
C GLU A 36 -12.80 5.12 9.77
N GLN A 37 -13.71 5.00 8.79
CA GLN A 37 -14.88 4.15 8.91
C GLN A 37 -14.54 2.67 8.71
N ALA A 38 -15.54 1.78 8.83
CA ALA A 38 -15.38 0.38 8.45
C ALA A 38 -14.93 0.26 6.97
N LEU A 39 -14.14 -0.76 6.66
CA LEU A 39 -13.74 -1.02 5.26
C LEU A 39 -14.98 -1.21 4.37
N PRO A 40 -14.95 -0.73 3.12
CA PRO A 40 -16.10 -0.77 2.21
C PRO A 40 -16.34 -2.15 1.56
N ILE A 41 -15.68 -3.19 2.07
CA ILE A 41 -15.75 -4.57 1.59
C ILE A 41 -15.88 -5.54 2.76
N ASP A 42 -16.43 -6.72 2.48
CA ASP A 42 -16.36 -7.86 3.38
C ASP A 42 -15.11 -8.69 3.07
N ASP A 43 -14.13 -8.62 3.99
CA ASP A 43 -12.86 -9.35 3.92
C ASP A 43 -12.79 -10.51 4.92
N SER A 44 -13.92 -10.91 5.52
CA SER A 44 -13.98 -11.94 6.56
C SER A 44 -13.56 -13.35 6.10
N ASP A 45 -13.61 -13.61 4.79
CA ASP A 45 -13.24 -14.90 4.19
C ASP A 45 -11.81 -14.94 3.62
N ASN A 46 -11.02 -13.89 3.85
CA ASN A 46 -9.71 -13.65 3.25
C ASN A 46 -9.74 -13.58 1.71
N GLY A 47 -10.85 -13.10 1.12
CA GLY A 47 -10.95 -12.77 -0.31
C GLY A 47 -10.85 -13.96 -1.26
N CYS A 48 -10.94 -15.20 -0.77
CA CYS A 48 -10.77 -16.39 -1.59
C CYS A 48 -12.04 -16.71 -2.40
N ASP A 49 -11.93 -16.62 -3.72
CA ASP A 49 -13.02 -16.83 -4.68
C ASP A 49 -12.99 -18.20 -5.39
N CYS A 50 -12.09 -19.12 -5.01
CA CYS A 50 -11.97 -20.45 -5.61
C CYS A 50 -13.24 -21.31 -5.41
N GLN A 51 -13.63 -22.06 -6.45
CA GLN A 51 -14.70 -23.07 -6.39
C GLN A 51 -14.22 -24.42 -6.98
N PRO A 52 -14.17 -25.50 -6.18
CA PRO A 52 -14.38 -25.55 -4.73
C PRO A 52 -13.32 -24.73 -3.96
N ARG A 53 -13.61 -24.38 -2.71
CA ARG A 53 -12.71 -23.56 -1.88
C ARG A 53 -11.34 -24.24 -1.78
N CYS A 54 -10.28 -23.51 -2.14
CA CYS A 54 -8.94 -24.05 -2.06
C CYS A 54 -8.47 -24.11 -0.59
N PRO A 55 -7.58 -25.03 -0.22
CA PRO A 55 -6.99 -25.04 1.11
C PRO A 55 -6.20 -23.75 1.39
N THR A 56 -6.59 -23.00 2.43
CA THR A 56 -6.01 -21.69 2.80
C THR A 56 -4.92 -21.79 3.88
N GLY A 57 -4.18 -22.91 3.93
CA GLY A 57 -3.15 -23.12 4.96
C GLY A 57 -1.91 -22.24 4.78
N ALA A 58 -1.33 -21.77 5.89
CA ALA A 58 -0.15 -20.89 5.92
C ALA A 58 1.07 -21.39 5.13
N GLY A 59 1.18 -22.71 4.90
CA GLY A 59 2.27 -23.32 4.13
C GLY A 59 2.20 -23.15 2.61
N ARG A 60 1.18 -22.45 2.07
CA ARG A 60 1.01 -22.22 0.62
C ARG A 60 1.39 -20.82 0.15
N MET A 61 1.65 -19.89 1.05
CA MET A 61 2.09 -18.55 0.65
C MET A 61 3.56 -18.61 0.23
N ASP A 62 3.86 -18.16 -0.98
CA ASP A 62 5.26 -17.99 -1.38
C ASP A 62 5.86 -16.82 -0.55
N LEU A 63 6.87 -17.14 0.25
CA LEU A 63 7.54 -16.19 1.12
C LEU A 63 8.71 -15.49 0.41
N ARG A 64 8.82 -15.63 -0.91
CA ARG A 64 9.77 -14.93 -1.77
C ARG A 64 9.05 -14.16 -2.88
N GLN A 65 9.68 -13.10 -3.35
CA GLN A 65 9.25 -12.35 -4.52
C GLN A 65 9.39 -13.22 -5.79
N ILE A 66 8.57 -12.90 -6.79
CA ILE A 66 8.70 -13.50 -8.13
C ILE A 66 9.97 -12.99 -8.82
N ALA A 67 10.51 -13.78 -9.75
CA ALA A 67 11.75 -13.47 -10.48
C ALA A 67 11.67 -12.17 -11.31
N ALA A 68 10.47 -11.69 -11.64
CA ALA A 68 10.25 -10.45 -12.37
C ALA A 68 10.56 -9.19 -11.52
N ILE A 69 10.39 -9.27 -10.20
CA ILE A 69 10.74 -8.18 -9.29
C ILE A 69 12.23 -8.31 -9.00
N LYS A 70 13.03 -7.38 -9.51
CA LYS A 70 14.47 -7.32 -9.25
C LYS A 70 14.71 -6.41 -8.05
N MET A 71 15.66 -6.80 -7.19
CA MET A 71 16.16 -5.90 -6.15
C MET A 71 17.43 -5.23 -6.68
N ALA A 72 17.45 -3.91 -6.65
CA ALA A 72 18.63 -3.11 -6.91
C ALA A 72 19.59 -3.15 -5.71
N ASP A 73 20.83 -2.72 -5.93
CA ASP A 73 21.86 -2.78 -4.89
C ASP A 73 21.50 -1.92 -3.68
N GLU A 74 20.74 -0.84 -3.85
CA GLU A 74 20.30 0.12 -2.83
C GLU A 74 19.09 -0.33 -1.99
N ASP A 75 18.39 -1.39 -2.42
CA ASP A 75 17.11 -1.82 -1.86
C ASP A 75 17.24 -2.49 -0.49
N ALA A 76 16.18 -2.53 0.29
CA ALA A 76 16.18 -3.22 1.58
C ALA A 76 14.98 -4.17 1.67
N VAL A 77 15.18 -5.32 2.30
CA VAL A 77 14.12 -6.32 2.51
C VAL A 77 13.95 -6.59 3.99
N THR A 78 12.74 -6.37 4.48
CA THR A 78 12.33 -6.65 5.86
C THR A 78 10.81 -6.75 5.96
N ASP A 79 10.32 -7.47 6.96
CA ASP A 79 8.91 -7.56 7.34
C ASP A 79 8.65 -6.93 8.73
N SER A 80 9.60 -6.12 9.21
CA SER A 80 9.66 -5.60 10.58
C SER A 80 9.81 -4.06 10.62
N PRO A 81 9.75 -3.42 11.81
CA PRO A 81 9.94 -1.98 11.96
C PRO A 81 11.29 -1.42 11.46
N GLU A 82 12.26 -2.28 11.15
CA GLU A 82 13.54 -1.91 10.55
C GLU A 82 13.41 -1.01 9.32
N ALA A 83 12.34 -1.19 8.52
CA ALA A 83 12.08 -0.34 7.36
C ALA A 83 11.94 1.14 7.75
N TYR A 84 11.25 1.44 8.84
CA TYR A 84 11.11 2.81 9.36
C TYR A 84 12.46 3.35 9.84
N TYR A 85 13.26 2.53 10.53
CA TYR A 85 14.59 2.94 10.99
C TYR A 85 15.49 3.32 9.81
N LEU A 86 15.46 2.52 8.74
CA LEU A 86 16.21 2.80 7.52
C LEU A 86 15.72 4.08 6.83
N MET A 87 14.40 4.31 6.77
CA MET A 87 13.83 5.56 6.25
C MET A 87 14.36 6.77 7.03
N LYS A 88 14.33 6.71 8.37
CA LYS A 88 14.81 7.79 9.23
C LYS A 88 16.31 8.02 9.09
N GLN A 89 17.11 6.96 9.02
CA GLN A 89 18.56 7.05 8.78
C GLN A 89 18.88 7.76 7.46
N ARG A 90 18.07 7.51 6.42
CA ARG A 90 18.22 8.12 5.09
C ARG A 90 17.59 9.51 4.97
N GLY A 91 17.01 10.05 6.04
CA GLY A 91 16.29 11.32 5.98
C GLY A 91 15.03 11.30 5.10
N ILE A 92 14.46 10.12 4.86
CA ILE A 92 13.24 9.96 4.07
C ILE A 92 12.06 10.49 4.89
N THR A 93 11.29 11.38 4.27
CA THR A 93 10.08 11.98 4.83
C THR A 93 8.86 11.76 3.93
N ASN A 94 9.08 11.44 2.65
CA ASN A 94 8.04 11.11 1.67
C ASN A 94 8.10 9.62 1.36
N VAL A 95 7.00 8.91 1.56
CA VAL A 95 6.91 7.45 1.43
C VAL A 95 5.81 7.11 0.44
N ILE A 96 6.21 6.50 -0.68
CA ILE A 96 5.29 5.94 -1.66
C ILE A 96 5.13 4.45 -1.37
N ILE A 97 3.89 4.01 -1.18
CA ILE A 97 3.55 2.62 -0.84
C ILE A 97 2.81 1.99 -2.03
N LEU A 98 3.17 0.75 -2.35
CA LEU A 98 2.49 -0.10 -3.33
C LEU A 98 2.60 -1.57 -2.91
N GLY A 99 1.85 -2.45 -3.56
CA GLY A 99 1.84 -3.89 -3.28
C GLY A 99 0.50 -4.39 -2.75
N VAL A 100 0.49 -5.59 -2.17
CA VAL A 100 -0.75 -6.29 -1.79
C VAL A 100 -0.71 -6.82 -0.35
N HIS A 101 -1.83 -6.92 0.37
CA HIS A 101 -3.17 -6.47 0.00
C HIS A 101 -3.50 -5.09 0.60
N ALA A 102 -4.21 -4.24 -0.15
CA ALA A 102 -4.57 -2.86 0.18
C ALA A 102 -5.27 -2.77 1.55
N ASN A 103 -6.28 -3.62 1.79
CA ASN A 103 -7.04 -3.69 3.04
C ASN A 103 -6.28 -4.28 4.23
N MET A 104 -5.10 -4.88 4.01
CA MET A 104 -4.32 -5.57 5.03
C MET A 104 -2.91 -4.99 5.17
N CYS A 105 -1.91 -5.57 4.50
CA CYS A 105 -0.50 -5.25 4.74
C CYS A 105 -0.15 -3.82 4.34
N VAL A 106 -0.77 -3.31 3.27
CA VAL A 106 -0.57 -1.95 2.78
C VAL A 106 -1.11 -0.90 3.76
N LEU A 107 -2.16 -1.22 4.51
CA LEU A 107 -2.66 -0.36 5.60
C LEU A 107 -1.94 -0.61 6.94
N GLY A 108 -1.71 -1.87 7.30
CA GLY A 108 -1.52 -2.30 8.68
C GLY A 108 -0.10 -2.68 9.11
N ARG A 109 0.87 -2.86 8.21
CA ARG A 109 2.25 -3.19 8.62
C ARG A 109 2.94 -2.03 9.39
N PRO A 110 3.98 -2.31 10.19
CA PRO A 110 4.74 -1.31 10.96
C PRO A 110 5.42 -0.23 10.11
N PHE A 111 5.47 -0.40 8.79
CA PHE A 111 6.09 0.51 7.82
C PHE A 111 5.12 0.91 6.71
N SER A 112 3.82 0.69 6.94
CA SER A 112 2.75 0.90 5.98
C SER A 112 1.88 2.11 6.35
N ILE A 113 0.84 2.38 5.56
CA ILE A 113 0.09 3.65 5.53
C ILE A 113 -0.27 4.15 6.94
N ARG A 114 -0.99 3.35 7.75
CA ARG A 114 -1.46 3.81 9.07
C ARG A 114 -0.30 4.20 9.96
N GLN A 115 0.69 3.32 10.08
CA GLN A 115 1.84 3.55 10.95
C GLN A 115 2.68 4.73 10.46
N MET A 116 2.90 4.89 9.16
CA MET A 116 3.67 6.00 8.60
C MET A 116 2.96 7.35 8.79
N VAL A 117 1.65 7.39 8.63
CA VAL A 117 0.82 8.57 8.93
C VAL A 117 0.93 8.93 10.43
N TYR A 118 0.86 7.95 11.33
CA TYR A 118 1.03 8.22 12.77
C TYR A 118 2.42 8.75 13.12
N GLN A 119 3.44 8.38 12.34
CA GLN A 119 4.81 8.88 12.49
C GLN A 119 5.07 10.20 11.77
N GLY A 120 4.03 10.85 11.23
CA GLY A 120 4.14 12.15 10.56
C GLY A 120 4.89 12.11 9.23
N GLN A 121 4.94 10.95 8.56
CA GLN A 121 5.47 10.86 7.19
C GLN A 121 4.46 11.40 6.18
N ASN A 122 4.94 11.95 5.07
CA ASN A 122 4.12 12.25 3.90
C ASN A 122 3.92 10.96 3.11
N VAL A 123 2.75 10.37 3.19
CA VAL A 123 2.47 9.06 2.57
C VAL A 123 1.67 9.26 1.28
N ALA A 124 1.94 8.47 0.25
CA ALA A 124 1.09 8.32 -0.92
C ALA A 124 0.99 6.84 -1.33
N LEU A 125 -0.16 6.42 -1.87
CA LEU A 125 -0.38 5.06 -2.39
C LEU A 125 -0.32 5.06 -3.93
N VAL A 126 0.36 4.09 -4.53
CA VAL A 126 0.30 3.82 -5.98
C VAL A 126 -0.93 2.95 -6.28
N ARG A 127 -2.03 3.57 -6.69
CA ARG A 127 -3.36 2.92 -6.73
C ARG A 127 -3.54 1.87 -7.83
N ASP A 128 -2.78 1.94 -8.90
CA ASP A 128 -2.78 0.99 -10.03
C ASP A 128 -1.74 -0.14 -9.86
N LEU A 129 -0.90 -0.08 -8.81
CA LEU A 129 0.03 -1.14 -8.41
C LEU A 129 -0.34 -1.74 -7.04
N THR A 130 -1.63 -1.77 -6.73
CA THR A 130 -2.18 -2.34 -5.50
C THR A 130 -3.35 -3.26 -5.83
N ASP A 131 -3.61 -4.20 -4.93
CA ASP A 131 -4.74 -5.12 -5.05
C ASP A 131 -5.29 -5.46 -3.67
N THR A 132 -6.55 -5.89 -3.59
CA THR A 132 -7.29 -6.06 -2.34
C THR A 132 -7.71 -7.50 -2.13
N MET A 133 -7.68 -7.95 -0.89
CA MET A 133 -8.23 -9.25 -0.53
C MET A 133 -9.77 -9.16 -0.46
N TYR A 134 -10.44 -9.36 -1.60
CA TYR A 134 -11.89 -9.25 -1.74
C TYR A 134 -12.49 -10.36 -2.62
N ASN A 135 -13.56 -11.00 -2.13
CA ASN A 135 -14.34 -11.98 -2.88
C ASN A 135 -15.60 -11.30 -3.46
N PRO A 136 -15.78 -11.24 -4.80
CA PRO A 136 -16.96 -10.65 -5.45
C PRO A 136 -18.31 -11.24 -5.05
N ARG A 137 -18.32 -12.44 -4.43
CA ARG A 137 -19.54 -13.08 -3.90
C ARG A 137 -19.86 -12.68 -2.47
N SER A 138 -19.05 -11.83 -1.87
CA SER A 138 -19.27 -11.19 -0.58
C SER A 138 -19.63 -9.72 -0.77
N LYS A 139 -20.24 -9.09 0.25
CA LYS A 139 -20.61 -7.67 0.17
C LYS A 139 -19.38 -6.82 -0.23
N PRO A 140 -19.53 -5.84 -1.13
CA PRO A 140 -20.79 -5.29 -1.65
C PRO A 140 -21.31 -5.92 -2.96
N PHE A 141 -20.86 -7.13 -3.31
CA PHE A 141 -21.26 -7.87 -4.52
C PHE A 141 -20.91 -7.16 -5.84
N VAL A 142 -19.71 -6.60 -5.90
CA VAL A 142 -19.16 -5.92 -7.08
C VAL A 142 -18.01 -6.74 -7.67
N PRO A 143 -17.61 -6.49 -8.93
CA PRO A 143 -16.39 -7.08 -9.48
C PRO A 143 -15.17 -6.84 -8.58
N HIS A 144 -14.19 -7.73 -8.63
CA HIS A 144 -13.02 -7.68 -7.75
C HIS A 144 -12.28 -6.34 -7.87
N THR A 145 -12.05 -5.89 -9.11
CA THR A 145 -11.46 -4.60 -9.44
C THR A 145 -12.21 -3.43 -8.79
N ARG A 146 -13.55 -3.41 -8.86
CA ARG A 146 -14.36 -2.40 -8.17
C ARG A 146 -14.23 -2.49 -6.64
N GLY A 147 -14.10 -3.69 -6.09
CA GLY A 147 -13.79 -3.86 -4.67
C GLY A 147 -12.45 -3.25 -4.27
N THR A 148 -11.43 -3.42 -5.10
CA THR A 148 -10.12 -2.76 -4.93
C THR A 148 -10.24 -1.25 -5.00
N GLU A 149 -10.96 -0.70 -5.99
CA GLU A 149 -11.20 0.74 -6.10
C GLU A 149 -11.89 1.31 -4.86
N LEU A 150 -12.89 0.62 -4.30
CA LEU A 150 -13.56 1.05 -3.07
C LEU A 150 -12.57 1.17 -1.90
N VAL A 151 -11.64 0.22 -1.76
CA VAL A 151 -10.60 0.29 -0.73
C VAL A 151 -9.60 1.43 -1.00
N VAL A 152 -9.25 1.68 -2.26
CA VAL A 152 -8.44 2.86 -2.64
C VAL A 152 -9.16 4.15 -2.27
N GLU A 153 -10.45 4.30 -2.62
CA GLU A 153 -11.25 5.48 -2.26
C GLU A 153 -11.32 5.68 -0.74
N HIS A 154 -11.40 4.59 0.03
CA HIS A 154 -11.34 4.64 1.49
C HIS A 154 -9.99 5.16 2.00
N ILE A 155 -8.88 4.70 1.40
CA ILE A 155 -7.53 5.18 1.72
C ILE A 155 -7.39 6.68 1.40
N GLU A 156 -7.89 7.13 0.25
CA GLU A 156 -7.88 8.54 -0.16
C GLU A 156 -8.64 9.44 0.81
N ARG A 157 -9.81 8.99 1.27
CA ARG A 157 -10.66 9.77 2.19
C ARG A 157 -10.06 9.93 3.58
N HIS A 158 -9.35 8.91 4.08
CA HIS A 158 -9.00 8.83 5.50
C HIS A 158 -7.51 8.89 5.82
N TRP A 159 -6.64 8.51 4.88
CA TRP A 159 -5.24 8.24 5.18
C TRP A 159 -4.27 9.08 4.39
N CYS A 160 -4.29 9.00 3.06
CA CYS A 160 -3.29 9.64 2.22
C CYS A 160 -3.78 9.82 0.77
N PRO A 161 -3.23 10.80 0.02
CA PRO A 161 -3.45 10.90 -1.41
C PRO A 161 -2.92 9.65 -2.14
N THR A 162 -3.42 9.44 -3.36
CA THR A 162 -2.92 8.41 -4.27
C THR A 162 -2.30 9.01 -5.51
N LEU A 163 -1.49 8.21 -6.18
CA LEU A 163 -0.92 8.46 -7.50
C LEU A 163 -0.96 7.17 -8.33
N THR A 164 -0.75 7.28 -9.63
CA THR A 164 -0.60 6.15 -10.56
C THR A 164 0.88 5.87 -10.83
N SER A 165 1.17 4.67 -11.31
CA SER A 165 2.50 4.32 -11.81
C SER A 165 2.96 5.27 -12.92
N THR A 166 2.03 5.75 -13.74
CA THR A 166 2.28 6.72 -14.82
C THR A 166 2.60 8.12 -14.31
N ASP A 167 2.16 8.51 -13.11
CA ASP A 167 2.60 9.76 -12.49
C ASP A 167 4.12 9.74 -12.17
N ILE A 168 4.72 8.54 -12.05
CA ILE A 168 6.14 8.33 -11.79
C ILE A 168 6.91 8.02 -13.08
N LEU A 169 6.38 7.10 -13.91
CA LEU A 169 7.08 6.53 -15.06
C LEU A 169 6.71 7.20 -16.40
N GLY A 170 5.62 7.97 -16.44
CA GLY A 170 4.94 8.36 -17.68
C GLY A 170 4.22 7.20 -18.37
N GLY A 171 3.66 7.44 -19.55
CA GLY A 171 3.00 6.42 -20.38
C GLY A 171 1.53 6.20 -20.05
N GLU A 172 1.04 4.99 -20.34
CA GLU A 172 -0.36 4.57 -20.12
C GLU A 172 -0.45 3.58 -18.96
N THR A 173 -1.50 3.73 -18.14
CA THR A 173 -1.76 2.84 -17.01
C THR A 173 -2.19 1.46 -17.50
N PHE A 174 -1.70 0.39 -16.86
CA PHE A 174 -2.18 -0.95 -17.13
C PHE A 174 -3.65 -1.10 -16.67
N GLN A 175 -4.51 -1.62 -17.55
CA GLN A 175 -5.93 -1.81 -17.29
C GLN A 175 -6.28 -3.31 -17.32
N PHE A 176 -6.95 -3.80 -16.28
CA PHE A 176 -7.45 -5.17 -16.25
C PHE A 176 -8.69 -5.33 -17.12
N SER A 177 -8.82 -6.46 -17.81
CA SER A 177 -9.87 -6.70 -18.82
C SER A 177 -11.29 -6.85 -18.25
N ASP A 178 -11.42 -7.10 -16.94
CA ASP A 178 -12.71 -7.24 -16.25
C ASP A 178 -13.30 -5.88 -15.81
N VAL A 179 -12.56 -4.79 -16.01
CA VAL A 179 -13.06 -3.42 -15.84
C VAL A 179 -13.93 -3.05 -17.05
N LYS A 180 -15.25 -3.07 -16.88
CA LYS A 180 -16.16 -2.37 -17.81
C LYS A 180 -16.24 -0.92 -17.37
N ILE A 181 -15.53 -0.04 -18.06
CA ILE A 181 -15.71 1.41 -17.90
C ILE A 181 -17.16 1.73 -18.33
N GLU A 182 -18.05 1.98 -17.36
CA GLU A 182 -19.25 2.74 -17.66
C GLU A 182 -18.79 4.10 -18.21
N LYS A 183 -19.33 4.50 -19.36
CA LYS A 183 -18.87 5.63 -20.19
C LYS A 183 -18.74 6.98 -19.47
N ASP A 184 -19.18 7.07 -18.21
CA ASP A 184 -19.20 8.27 -17.40
C ASP A 184 -18.12 8.31 -16.30
N PHE A 185 -17.25 7.30 -16.18
CA PHE A 185 -16.10 7.36 -15.26
C PHE A 185 -15.02 8.26 -15.86
N ARG A 186 -15.09 9.55 -15.54
CA ARG A 186 -14.09 10.54 -15.89
C ARG A 186 -12.91 10.39 -14.93
N GLU A 187 -11.72 10.08 -15.44
CA GLU A 187 -10.50 10.23 -14.65
C GLU A 187 -10.50 11.62 -13.99
N PRO A 188 -10.15 11.74 -12.70
CA PRO A 188 -9.97 13.06 -12.10
C PRO A 188 -8.92 13.79 -12.94
N SER A 189 -9.34 14.90 -13.55
CA SER A 189 -8.49 15.68 -14.45
C SER A 189 -7.19 16.04 -13.74
N THR A 190 -6.06 15.87 -14.44
CA THR A 190 -4.70 16.26 -14.03
C THR A 190 -4.49 17.78 -13.87
N SER A 191 -5.54 18.52 -13.52
CA SER A 191 -5.61 19.98 -13.57
C SER A 191 -6.19 20.56 -12.27
N SER A 192 -5.37 20.61 -11.22
CA SER A 192 -5.33 21.76 -10.31
C SER A 192 -4.08 21.74 -9.42
N ALA A 193 -2.90 21.65 -10.01
CA ALA A 193 -1.73 22.30 -9.42
C ALA A 193 -1.81 23.80 -9.79
N ASN A 194 -2.75 24.52 -9.15
CA ASN A 194 -2.72 25.98 -9.15
C ASN A 194 -1.61 26.41 -8.19
N THR A 195 -0.38 26.36 -8.69
CA THR A 195 0.76 27.05 -8.11
C THR A 195 0.64 28.52 -8.50
N GLU A 196 -0.24 29.27 -7.85
CA GLU A 196 -0.10 30.74 -7.84
C GLU A 196 0.97 31.11 -6.80
N PRO A 197 2.00 31.90 -7.16
CA PRO A 197 2.97 32.39 -6.20
C PRO A 197 2.27 33.38 -5.26
N ARG A 198 2.10 32.98 -3.99
CA ARG A 198 1.76 33.91 -2.92
C ARG A 198 2.91 34.89 -2.73
N LEU A 199 2.80 36.05 -3.37
CA LEU A 199 3.57 37.25 -3.06
C LEU A 199 3.31 37.60 -1.58
N LEU A 200 4.34 37.40 -0.75
CA LEU A 200 4.42 38.00 0.58
C LEU A 200 4.43 39.53 0.41
N LYS A 201 3.39 40.19 0.93
CA LYS A 201 3.43 41.62 1.24
C LYS A 201 3.85 41.75 2.70
N ASN A 202 4.94 42.49 2.90
CA ASN A 202 5.62 42.93 4.12
C ASN A 202 4.94 42.66 5.46
#